data_AF-A0A6J5EID0-F1
#
_entry.id   AF-A0A6J5EID0-F1
#
_cell.length_a   1.000
_cell.length_b   1.000
_cell.length_c   1.000
_cell.angle_alpha   90.00
_cell.angle_beta   90.00
_cell.angle_gamma   90.00
#
_symmetry.space_group_name_H-M   'P 1'
#
loop_
_entity.id
_entity.type
_entity.pdbx_description
1 polymer ?
#
loop_
_entity_poly.entity_id
_entity_poly.type
_entity_poly.pdbx_seq_one_letter_code
_entity_poly.pdbx_strand_id
1 'polypeptide(L)'
;MKRQSESSARAPRLKLLSALVLSIVAAGAYGALPPVVEPTASVPEGADVQFNEQFLLAQDGTRVDIDRFNKGNVALPGTYKSDLYVNEVWRGRIEVT
;
A
#
# COMPACT_ATOMS: atom_id res chain seq x y z
N MET A 1 16.85 -62.12 16.82
CA MET A 1 16.11 -61.93 15.55
C MET A 1 15.29 -60.64 15.61
N LYS A 2 15.44 -59.81 14.57
CA LYS A 2 14.57 -58.71 14.08
C LYS A 2 14.22 -57.53 15.02
N ARG A 3 14.97 -56.43 14.86
CA ARG A 3 14.40 -55.07 14.83
C ARG A 3 14.20 -54.69 13.36
N GLN A 4 13.05 -54.15 13.01
CA GLN A 4 12.91 -52.86 12.30
C GLN A 4 11.44 -52.66 11.94
N SER A 5 10.83 -51.70 12.64
CA SER A 5 9.65 -50.97 12.18
C SER A 5 10.20 -49.69 11.57
N GLU A 6 10.18 -49.59 10.24
CA GLU A 6 10.38 -48.32 9.56
C GLU A 6 9.04 -47.92 8.95
N SER A 7 8.43 -46.91 9.57
CA SER A 7 7.25 -46.21 9.07
C SER A 7 7.61 -45.56 7.73
N SER A 8 7.14 -46.17 6.64
CA SER A 8 7.36 -45.68 5.29
C SER A 8 6.54 -44.41 5.05
N ALA A 9 7.19 -43.25 5.15
CA ALA A 9 6.59 -41.97 4.79
C ALA A 9 6.33 -41.93 3.27
N ARG A 10 5.04 -41.94 2.89
CA ARG A 10 4.59 -41.94 1.49
C ARG A 10 4.86 -40.58 0.84
N ALA A 11 5.78 -40.52 -0.11
CA ALA A 11 6.05 -39.31 -0.89
C ALA A 11 4.79 -38.86 -1.67
N PRO A 12 4.51 -37.54 -1.72
CA PRO A 12 3.32 -37.04 -2.39
C PRO A 12 3.46 -37.16 -3.91
N ARG A 13 2.53 -37.87 -4.56
CA ARG A 13 2.42 -37.93 -6.02
C ARG A 13 1.76 -36.64 -6.53
N LEU A 14 2.50 -35.53 -6.52
CA LEU A 14 2.03 -34.31 -7.19
C LEU A 14 1.95 -34.59 -8.69
N LYS A 15 0.77 -34.35 -9.28
CA LYS A 15 0.59 -34.43 -10.72
C LYS A 15 1.32 -33.24 -11.34
N LEU A 16 2.09 -33.47 -12.41
CA LEU A 16 2.82 -32.41 -13.14
C LEU A 16 1.93 -31.20 -13.46
N LEU A 17 0.65 -31.44 -13.77
CA LEU A 17 -0.36 -30.40 -13.95
C LEU A 17 -0.66 -29.57 -12.70
N SER A 18 -0.74 -30.18 -11.51
CA SER A 18 -0.94 -29.41 -10.28
C SER A 18 0.33 -28.65 -9.89
N ALA A 19 1.51 -29.21 -10.16
CA ALA A 19 2.77 -28.51 -9.95
C ALA A 19 2.92 -27.31 -10.89
N LEU A 20 2.51 -27.44 -12.16
CA LEU A 20 2.48 -26.36 -13.15
C LEU A 20 1.48 -25.25 -12.76
N VAL A 21 0.28 -25.62 -12.33
CA VAL A 21 -0.72 -24.64 -11.88
C VAL A 21 -0.22 -23.89 -10.64
N LEU A 22 0.40 -24.60 -9.69
CA LEU A 22 0.95 -23.99 -8.48
C LEU A 22 2.16 -23.07 -8.81
N SER A 23 2.98 -23.41 -9.80
CA SER A 23 4.12 -22.56 -10.20
C SER A 23 3.69 -21.28 -10.93
N ILE A 24 2.63 -21.34 -11.75
CA ILE A 24 2.07 -20.17 -12.43
C ILE A 24 1.47 -19.20 -11.40
N VAL A 25 0.75 -19.71 -10.40
CA VAL A 25 0.15 -18.88 -9.34
C VAL A 25 1.24 -18.28 -8.44
N ALA A 26 2.31 -19.01 -8.13
CA ALA A 26 3.42 -18.49 -7.35
C ALA A 26 4.24 -17.41 -8.08
N ALA A 27 4.37 -17.51 -9.41
CA ALA A 27 5.10 -16.53 -10.22
C ALA A 27 4.37 -15.17 -10.29
N GLY A 28 3.04 -15.15 -10.19
CA GLY A 28 2.26 -13.91 -10.19
C GLY A 28 2.29 -13.13 -8.86
N ALA A 29 2.77 -13.74 -7.77
CA ALA A 29 2.74 -13.14 -6.44
C ALA A 29 3.97 -12.27 -6.10
N TYR A 30 5.08 -12.39 -6.84
CA TYR A 30 6.36 -11.77 -6.47
C TYR A 30 6.83 -10.60 -7.36
N GLY A 31 6.10 -10.25 -8.42
CA GLY A 31 6.64 -9.36 -9.46
C GLY A 31 5.93 -8.02 -9.67
N ALA A 32 4.73 -7.83 -9.12
CA ALA A 32 4.03 -6.56 -9.27
C ALA A 32 4.50 -5.59 -8.18
N LEU A 33 5.66 -4.96 -8.39
CA LEU A 33 5.87 -3.65 -7.80
C LEU A 33 4.71 -2.78 -8.30
N PRO A 34 3.87 -2.20 -7.43
CA PRO A 34 2.89 -1.22 -7.88
C PRO A 34 3.67 -0.17 -8.68
N PRO A 35 3.13 0.33 -9.81
CA PRO A 35 3.76 1.45 -10.49
C PRO A 35 4.02 2.51 -9.42
N VAL A 36 5.28 2.91 -9.27
CA VAL A 36 5.63 4.08 -8.48
C VAL A 36 4.96 5.23 -9.22
N VAL A 37 3.76 5.57 -8.78
CA VAL A 37 3.12 6.82 -9.16
C VAL A 37 3.92 7.86 -8.43
N GLU A 38 5.05 8.28 -9.04
CA GLU A 38 5.69 9.50 -8.63
C GLU A 38 4.61 10.59 -8.70
N PRO A 39 4.41 11.40 -7.65
CA PRO A 39 3.49 12.51 -7.72
C PRO A 39 4.02 13.47 -8.80
N THR A 40 3.58 13.31 -10.05
CA THR A 40 4.00 14.17 -11.17
C THR A 40 3.32 15.55 -11.11
N ALA A 41 2.53 15.81 -10.07
CA ALA A 41 2.07 17.15 -9.75
C ALA A 41 3.17 17.91 -9.00
N SER A 42 4.24 18.26 -9.70
CA SER A 42 5.02 19.43 -9.30
C SER A 42 4.10 20.64 -9.51
N VAL A 43 3.35 21.02 -8.47
CA VAL A 43 2.72 22.35 -8.45
C VAL A 43 3.88 23.33 -8.57
N PRO A 44 3.89 24.22 -9.59
CA PRO A 44 4.93 25.22 -9.68
C PRO A 44 4.95 25.98 -8.37
N GLU A 45 6.12 26.04 -7.73
CA GLU A 45 6.33 26.77 -6.50
C GLU A 45 5.95 28.23 -6.76
N GLY A 46 4.79 28.65 -6.25
CA GLY A 46 4.23 30.00 -6.48
C GLY A 46 3.11 30.13 -7.52
N ALA A 47 2.45 29.05 -7.96
CA ALA A 47 1.14 29.19 -8.59
C ALA A 47 0.14 29.77 -7.56
N ASP A 48 -0.43 30.94 -7.86
CA ASP A 48 -1.46 31.57 -7.02
C ASP A 48 -2.77 30.79 -7.18
N VAL A 49 -2.99 29.84 -6.27
CA VAL A 49 -4.20 29.02 -6.21
C VAL A 49 -5.07 29.57 -5.09
N GLN A 50 -6.32 29.94 -5.39
CA GLN A 50 -7.28 30.37 -4.38
C GLN A 50 -8.46 29.39 -4.33
N PHE A 51 -8.64 28.76 -3.18
CA PHE A 51 -9.82 27.93 -2.90
C PHE A 51 -10.98 28.80 -2.37
N ASN A 52 -12.21 28.46 -2.78
CA ASN A 52 -13.41 29.11 -2.26
C ASN A 52 -13.89 28.38 -0.99
N GLU A 53 -13.84 29.08 0.14
CA GLU A 53 -14.25 28.58 1.47
C GLU A 53 -15.73 28.17 1.55
N GLN A 54 -16.58 28.70 0.67
CA GLN A 54 -18.01 28.40 0.67
C GLN A 54 -18.32 26.91 0.40
N PHE A 55 -17.38 26.17 -0.19
CA PHE A 55 -17.52 24.73 -0.40
C PHE A 55 -17.22 23.89 0.84
N LEU A 56 -16.62 24.47 1.89
CA LEU A 56 -16.09 23.74 3.05
C LEU A 56 -16.69 24.22 4.37
N LEU A 57 -17.97 24.63 4.36
CA LEU A 57 -18.68 24.86 5.61
C LEU A 57 -18.88 23.51 6.33
N ALA A 58 -18.42 23.43 7.57
CA ALA A 58 -18.76 22.32 8.45
C ALA A 58 -20.28 22.32 8.74
N GLN A 59 -20.83 21.18 9.16
CA GLN A 59 -22.27 21.00 9.40
C GLN A 59 -22.82 21.96 10.48
N ASP A 60 -21.95 22.47 11.34
CA ASP A 60 -22.24 23.45 12.39
C ASP A 60 -22.07 24.92 11.92
N GLY A 61 -21.75 25.13 10.64
CA GLY A 61 -21.48 26.45 10.07
C GLY A 61 -20.07 26.98 10.36
N THR A 62 -19.20 26.19 10.99
CA THR A 62 -17.82 26.57 11.25
C THR A 62 -17.04 26.62 9.93
N ARG A 63 -16.27 27.71 9.73
CA ARG A 63 -15.35 27.82 8.60
C ARG A 63 -14.12 26.95 8.84
N VAL A 64 -13.78 26.13 7.84
CA VAL A 64 -12.55 25.34 7.84
C VAL A 64 -11.41 26.23 7.32
N ASP A 65 -10.32 26.32 8.08
CA ASP A 65 -9.11 27.01 7.63
C ASP A 65 -8.47 26.24 6.46
N ILE A 66 -8.52 26.86 5.27
CA ILE A 66 -8.01 26.31 4.02
C ILE A 66 -6.92 27.15 3.37
N ASP A 67 -6.45 28.21 4.03
CA ASP A 67 -5.46 29.13 3.47
C ASP A 67 -4.14 28.45 3.13
N ARG A 68 -3.82 27.36 3.84
CA ARG A 68 -2.63 26.55 3.59
C ARG A 68 -2.67 25.84 2.25
N PHE A 69 -3.86 25.43 1.79
CA PHE A 69 -3.99 24.73 0.52
C PHE A 69 -3.73 25.68 -0.67
N ASN A 70 -3.98 26.98 -0.49
CA ASN A 70 -3.60 28.01 -1.46
C ASN A 70 -2.08 28.05 -1.72
N LYS A 71 -1.28 27.64 -0.72
CA LYS A 71 0.19 27.64 -0.78
C LYS A 71 0.79 26.27 -1.14
N GLY A 72 -0.05 25.26 -1.39
CA GLY A 72 0.37 23.89 -1.72
C GLY A 72 -0.26 22.82 -0.80
N ASN A 73 0.08 21.55 -1.05
CA ASN A 73 -0.52 20.42 -0.34
C ASN A 73 0.26 20.02 0.93
N VAL A 74 0.36 20.95 1.89
CA VAL A 74 1.09 20.70 3.15
C VAL A 74 0.22 19.86 4.10
N ALA A 75 0.74 18.75 4.62
CA ALA A 75 0.05 17.95 5.64
C ALA A 75 0.09 18.65 7.03
N LEU A 76 -0.99 18.57 7.82
CA LEU A 76 -0.94 19.03 9.22
C LEU A 76 -0.24 18.00 10.08
N PRO A 77 0.28 18.38 11.26
CA PRO A 77 0.52 17.40 12.32
C PRO A 77 -0.79 16.69 12.69
N GLY A 78 -0.73 15.37 12.85
CA GLY A 78 -1.90 14.57 13.18
C GLY A 78 -1.67 13.10 12.90
N THR A 79 -2.68 12.29 13.16
CA THR A 79 -2.63 10.84 12.91
C THR A 79 -3.10 10.52 11.50
N TYR A 80 -2.26 9.88 10.69
CA TYR A 80 -2.51 9.53 9.30
C TYR A 80 -2.42 8.03 9.07
N LYS A 81 -3.32 7.48 8.23
CA LYS A 81 -3.18 6.13 7.70
C LYS A 81 -2.25 6.15 6.50
N SER A 82 -1.11 5.50 6.60
CA SER A 82 -0.06 5.48 5.57
C SER A 82 0.35 4.06 5.23
N ASP A 83 0.74 3.85 3.97
CA ASP A 83 1.34 2.58 3.54
C ASP A 83 2.84 2.61 3.89
N LEU A 84 3.30 1.59 4.61
CA LEU A 84 4.69 1.47 5.07
C LEU A 84 5.51 0.67 4.05
N TYR A 85 6.59 1.28 3.56
CA TYR A 85 7.60 0.62 2.74
C TYR A 85 8.94 0.60 3.48
N VAL A 86 9.62 -0.54 3.49
CA VAL A 86 10.97 -0.69 4.05
C VAL A 86 11.85 -1.36 3.01
N ASN A 87 12.92 -0.67 2.59
CA ASN A 87 13.76 -1.07 1.46
C ASN A 87 12.91 -1.35 0.22
N GLU A 88 12.00 -0.43 -0.12
CA GLU A 88 11.09 -0.50 -1.27
C GLU A 88 10.05 -1.63 -1.22
N VAL A 89 10.06 -2.46 -0.19
CA VAL A 89 9.08 -3.54 -0.03
C VAL A 89 7.95 -3.10 0.88
N TRP A 90 6.70 -3.24 0.41
CA TRP A 90 5.50 -2.97 1.19
C TRP A 90 5.43 -3.86 2.44
N ARG A 91 5.04 -3.27 3.57
CA ARG A 91 4.90 -3.94 4.87
C ARG A 91 3.47 -3.95 5.39
N GLY A 92 2.62 -3.08 4.88
CA GLY A 92 1.23 -2.95 5.31
C GLY A 92 0.78 -1.50 5.39
N ARG A 93 -0.40 -1.28 5.96
CA ARG A 93 -0.97 0.04 6.24
C ARG A 93 -1.01 0.26 7.74
N ILE A 94 -0.48 1.39 8.20
CA ILE A 94 -0.37 1.73 9.63
C ILE A 94 -0.86 3.15 9.90
N GLU A 95 -1.13 3.45 11.17
CA GLU A 95 -1.33 4.82 11.63
C GLU A 95 0.01 5.41 12.09
N VAL A 96 0.32 6.63 11.63
CA VAL A 96 1.54 7.39 11.98
C VAL A 96 1.11 8.72 12.60
N THR A 97 1.77 9.16 13.66
CA THR A 97 1.48 10.41 14.40
C THR A 97 2.72 11.27 14.50
#